data_AF-A0A538S564-F1
#
_entry.id   AF-A0A538S564-F1
#
_cell.length_a   1.000
_cell.length_b   1.000
_cell.length_c   1.000
_cell.angle_alpha   90.00
_cell.angle_beta   90.00
_cell.angle_gamma   90.00
#
_symmetry.space_group_name_H-M   'P 1'
#
loop_
_entity.id
_entity.type
_entity.pdbx_description
1 polymer ?
#
loop_
_entity_poly.entity_id
_entity_poly.type
_entity_poly.pdbx_seq_one_letter_code
_entity_poly.pdbx_strand_id
1 'polypeptide(L)'
;MTSLPELAFPSNRTLADWWKHLAPLQPRALWVAHLLLHRVEAMVKVEKPAAVDAFAHYVLKALAITEPASSEALEAGSPARRPLLCQVLRKLQADDLVSCSTTGSWSVTPRGRDALQQGIALHIENVRRAFHFVESEKASRLPEFLPLQNHAALLSLPETEHRPFPIDLLDQCVAQPAAWKMRRGFPLEVTEILKAQGERAASCTPQPAWQRIIIDHPRRLLVLVMLAPGPNGSDRLMGFGIQPEKWILHHAEPAFVAGSDWPEILPDLASEVRMESWAEAWKAFCRSLNPPVAETEADVQDKTGLRLTIKVSRRFMDWLRATRSDLLKGEGWLLVGQGRARAAAVIKLI
;
A
#
# COMPACT_ATOMS: atom_id res chain seq x y z
N MET A 1 -26.89 -15.12 -4.25
CA MET A 1 -26.37 -13.83 -4.74
C MET A 1 -26.74 -12.77 -3.74
N THR A 2 -25.89 -12.55 -2.74
CA THR A 2 -26.11 -11.50 -1.73
C THR A 2 -25.79 -10.17 -2.39
N SER A 3 -26.80 -9.33 -2.62
CA SER A 3 -26.60 -7.95 -3.06
C SER A 3 -25.69 -7.27 -2.04
N LEU A 4 -24.54 -6.75 -2.47
CA LEU A 4 -23.72 -5.88 -1.64
C LEU A 4 -24.62 -4.74 -1.12
N PRO A 5 -24.53 -4.36 0.17
CA PRO A 5 -25.24 -3.18 0.66
C PRO A 5 -24.92 -1.98 -0.22
N GLU A 6 -25.91 -1.11 -0.44
CA GLU A 6 -25.77 0.07 -1.29
C GLU A 6 -24.59 0.92 -0.79
N LEU A 7 -23.52 1.00 -1.59
CA LEU A 7 -22.31 1.70 -1.21
C LEU A 7 -22.57 3.20 -1.21
N ALA A 8 -22.33 3.85 -0.08
CA ALA A 8 -22.45 5.29 0.03
C ALA A 8 -21.30 6.00 -0.71
N PHE A 9 -21.62 7.09 -1.41
CA PHE A 9 -20.65 7.96 -2.10
C PHE A 9 -20.85 9.41 -1.63
N PRO A 10 -19.79 10.25 -1.69
CA PRO A 10 -19.84 11.61 -1.19
C PRO A 10 -20.79 12.47 -2.01
N SER A 11 -21.35 13.49 -1.36
CA SER A 11 -22.16 14.50 -2.03
C SER A 11 -21.29 15.39 -2.94
N ASN A 12 -21.94 16.11 -3.85
CA ASN A 12 -21.26 17.09 -4.69
C ASN A 12 -20.50 18.15 -3.84
N ARG A 13 -21.15 18.69 -2.82
CA ARG A 13 -20.54 19.69 -1.92
C ARG A 13 -19.28 19.14 -1.23
N THR A 14 -19.35 17.89 -0.77
CA THR A 14 -18.22 17.20 -0.16
C THR A 14 -17.03 17.11 -1.12
N LEU A 15 -17.26 16.74 -2.39
CA LEU A 15 -16.22 16.69 -3.42
C LEU A 15 -15.63 18.08 -3.71
N ALA A 16 -16.47 19.10 -3.79
CA ALA A 16 -16.03 20.48 -4.00
C ALA A 16 -15.15 21.00 -2.84
N ASP A 17 -15.48 20.63 -1.60
CA ASP A 17 -14.66 20.97 -0.44
C ASP A 17 -13.31 20.24 -0.44
N TRP A 18 -13.31 18.93 -0.74
CA TRP A 18 -12.07 18.16 -0.87
C TRP A 18 -11.17 18.66 -2.00
N TRP A 19 -11.77 19.09 -3.12
CA TRP A 19 -11.03 19.60 -4.28
C TRP A 19 -10.11 20.78 -3.94
N LYS A 20 -10.50 21.64 -2.99
CA LYS A 20 -9.69 22.78 -2.54
C LYS A 20 -8.31 22.35 -2.03
N HIS A 21 -8.22 21.15 -1.44
CA HIS A 21 -6.97 20.58 -0.93
C HIS A 21 -6.18 19.83 -2.01
N LEU A 22 -6.85 19.29 -3.02
CA LEU A 22 -6.26 18.41 -4.03
C LEU A 22 -5.85 19.14 -5.31
N ALA A 23 -6.48 20.25 -5.63
CA ALA A 23 -6.18 21.06 -6.81
C ALA A 23 -4.69 21.45 -6.95
N PRO A 24 -3.94 21.76 -5.86
CA PRO A 24 -2.50 22.03 -5.95
C PRO A 24 -1.67 20.87 -6.51
N LEU A 25 -2.16 19.64 -6.41
CA LEU A 25 -1.50 18.44 -6.93
C LEU A 25 -1.74 18.21 -8.43
N GLN A 26 -2.48 19.11 -9.09
CA GLN A 26 -2.79 19.09 -10.52
C GLN A 26 -3.33 17.72 -11.03
N PRO A 27 -4.39 17.19 -10.41
CA PRO A 27 -4.96 15.92 -10.84
C PRO A 27 -5.48 16.00 -12.28
N ARG A 28 -5.29 14.91 -13.02
CA ARG A 28 -5.74 14.68 -14.40
C ARG A 28 -7.01 13.85 -14.47
N ALA A 29 -7.21 13.00 -13.47
CA ALA A 29 -8.41 12.18 -13.29
C ALA A 29 -8.64 11.93 -11.79
N LEU A 30 -9.90 11.67 -11.43
CA LEU A 30 -10.36 11.51 -10.06
C LEU A 30 -11.41 10.40 -9.99
N TRP A 31 -11.35 9.60 -8.94
CA TRP A 31 -12.31 8.56 -8.63
C TRP A 31 -12.60 8.56 -7.12
N VAL A 32 -13.78 8.07 -6.76
CA VAL A 32 -14.08 7.65 -5.39
C VAL A 32 -14.32 6.15 -5.43
N ALA A 33 -13.62 5.39 -4.59
CA ALA A 33 -13.65 3.93 -4.62
C ALA A 33 -13.76 3.32 -3.22
N HIS A 34 -14.48 2.21 -3.13
CA HIS A 34 -14.51 1.29 -1.99
C HIS A 34 -13.58 0.12 -2.29
N LEU A 35 -12.33 0.19 -1.84
CA LEU A 35 -11.39 -0.91 -2.00
C LEU A 35 -11.71 -1.99 -0.96
N LEU A 36 -11.86 -3.24 -1.42
CA LEU A 36 -11.83 -4.41 -0.55
C LEU A 36 -10.41 -4.94 -0.52
N LEU A 37 -9.90 -5.22 0.67
CA LEU A 37 -8.50 -5.47 0.93
C LEU A 37 -8.32 -6.70 1.81
N HIS A 38 -7.30 -7.49 1.54
CA HIS A 38 -6.72 -8.45 2.49
C HIS A 38 -5.58 -7.77 3.22
N ARG A 39 -5.66 -7.66 4.54
CA ARG A 39 -4.53 -7.27 5.39
C ARG A 39 -3.93 -8.55 5.97
N VAL A 40 -2.93 -9.06 5.27
CA VAL A 40 -2.26 -10.32 5.56
C VAL A 40 -1.09 -10.06 6.51
N GLU A 41 -1.19 -10.59 7.73
CA GLU A 41 -0.11 -10.56 8.71
C GLU A 41 0.67 -11.86 8.71
N ALA A 42 1.99 -11.78 8.50
CA ALA A 42 2.87 -12.94 8.48
C ALA A 42 4.17 -12.65 9.25
N MET A 43 4.75 -13.71 9.80
CA MET A 43 6.14 -13.66 10.28
C MET A 43 7.07 -13.72 9.09
N VAL A 44 8.01 -12.80 9.01
CA VAL A 44 8.94 -12.70 7.89
C VAL A 44 10.38 -12.60 8.37
N LYS A 45 11.29 -13.18 7.59
CA LYS A 45 12.72 -12.94 7.71
C LYS A 45 13.04 -11.65 7.00
N VAL A 46 13.69 -10.75 7.71
CA VAL A 46 14.12 -9.45 7.22
C VAL A 46 15.63 -9.38 7.24
N GLU A 47 16.22 -8.95 6.13
CA GLU A 47 17.66 -8.73 6.00
C GLU A 47 17.92 -7.25 5.72
N LYS A 48 18.64 -6.60 6.65
CA LYS A 48 18.96 -5.17 6.54
C LYS A 48 20.46 -4.94 6.71
N PRO A 49 21.07 -4.10 5.86
CA PRO A 49 22.41 -3.59 6.15
C PRO A 49 22.38 -2.80 7.47
N ALA A 50 23.23 -3.18 8.41
CA ALA A 50 23.41 -2.50 9.67
C ALA A 50 24.90 -2.29 9.93
N ALA A 51 25.25 -1.15 10.52
CA ALA A 51 26.61 -0.92 10.98
C ALA A 51 26.96 -1.97 12.05
N VAL A 52 28.14 -2.57 11.92
CA VAL A 52 28.66 -3.46 12.96
C VAL A 52 28.97 -2.60 14.19
N ASP A 53 28.40 -2.96 15.33
CA ASP A 53 28.71 -2.32 16.61
C ASP A 53 30.23 -2.24 16.83
N ALA A 54 30.72 -1.13 17.39
CA ALA A 54 32.16 -0.86 17.50
C ALA A 54 32.90 -1.95 18.30
N PHE A 55 32.28 -2.49 19.35
CA PHE A 55 32.87 -3.54 20.15
C PHE A 55 32.79 -4.91 19.43
N ALA A 56 31.67 -5.21 18.78
CA ALA A 56 31.55 -6.38 17.91
C ALA A 56 32.59 -6.37 16.76
N HIS A 57 32.82 -5.21 16.17
CA HIS A 57 33.83 -4.98 15.14
C HIS A 57 35.25 -5.19 15.70
N TYR A 58 35.53 -4.72 16.92
CA TYR A 58 36.80 -4.99 17.59
C TYR A 58 37.03 -6.50 17.82
N VAL A 59 36.00 -7.22 18.28
CA VAL A 59 36.07 -8.67 18.50
C VAL A 59 36.31 -9.41 17.18
N LEU A 60 35.63 -9.01 16.09
CA LEU A 60 35.88 -9.54 14.74
C LEU A 60 37.32 -9.28 14.28
N LYS A 61 37.86 -8.09 14.53
CA LYS A 61 39.27 -7.76 14.22
C LYS A 61 40.25 -8.61 15.00
N ALA A 62 40.02 -8.79 16.29
CA ALA A 62 40.88 -9.61 17.14
C ALA A 62 40.88 -11.08 16.66
N LEU A 63 39.69 -11.63 16.36
CA LEU A 63 39.54 -12.96 15.78
C LEU A 63 40.27 -13.11 14.45
N ALA A 64 40.08 -12.17 13.51
CA ALA A 64 40.70 -12.21 12.18
C ALA A 64 42.23 -12.25 12.23
N ILE A 65 42.84 -11.75 13.32
CA ILE A 65 44.31 -11.77 13.54
C ILE A 65 44.75 -13.07 14.22
N THR A 66 43.92 -13.66 15.08
CA THR A 66 44.28 -14.78 15.97
C THR A 66 43.67 -16.12 15.56
N GLU A 67 43.06 -16.17 14.38
CA GLU A 67 42.29 -17.29 13.85
C GLU A 67 43.13 -18.54 13.53
N PRO A 68 42.68 -19.75 13.92
CA PRO A 68 41.55 -20.05 14.81
C PRO A 68 41.89 -19.77 16.29
N ALA A 69 41.01 -19.09 17.02
CA ALA A 69 41.26 -18.68 18.40
C ALA A 69 40.33 -19.39 19.40
N SER A 70 40.87 -19.81 20.54
CA SER A 70 40.04 -20.22 21.68
C SER A 70 39.48 -18.98 22.40
N SER A 71 38.37 -19.12 23.13
CA SER A 71 37.82 -18.03 23.96
C SER A 71 38.86 -17.49 24.96
N GLU A 72 39.74 -18.36 25.47
CA GLU A 72 40.81 -17.99 26.40
C GLU A 72 41.92 -17.16 25.74
N ALA A 73 42.28 -17.47 24.50
CA ALA A 73 43.24 -16.68 23.73
C ALA A 73 42.68 -15.28 23.41
N LEU A 74 41.39 -15.18 23.12
CA LEU A 74 40.70 -13.90 22.87
C LEU A 74 40.55 -13.07 24.15
N GLU A 75 40.34 -13.69 25.30
CA GLU A 75 40.33 -13.03 26.61
C GLU A 75 41.71 -12.46 26.96
N ALA A 76 42.78 -13.23 26.76
CA ALA A 76 44.14 -12.78 27.07
C ALA A 76 44.56 -11.54 26.27
N GLY A 77 44.03 -11.38 25.05
CA GLY A 77 44.29 -10.24 24.17
C GLY A 77 43.27 -9.10 24.28
N SER A 78 42.26 -9.19 25.16
CA SER A 78 41.16 -8.23 25.22
C SER A 78 40.96 -7.68 26.64
N PRO A 79 40.75 -6.36 26.82
CA PRO A 79 40.35 -5.81 28.12
C PRO A 79 38.92 -6.19 28.53
N ALA A 80 38.15 -6.85 27.65
CA ALA A 80 36.78 -7.25 27.93
C ALA A 80 36.69 -8.52 28.79
N ARG A 81 35.75 -8.54 29.75
CA ARG A 81 35.49 -9.72 30.58
C ARG A 81 34.83 -10.85 29.78
N ARG A 82 35.19 -12.10 30.10
CA ARG A 82 34.66 -13.36 29.53
C ARG A 82 33.15 -13.38 29.24
N PRO A 83 32.26 -12.93 30.16
CA PRO A 83 30.82 -12.99 29.91
C PRO A 83 30.38 -12.11 28.73
N LEU A 84 30.95 -10.91 28.62
CA LEU A 84 30.64 -9.97 27.54
C LEU A 84 31.18 -10.47 26.20
N LEU A 85 32.41 -11.01 26.19
CA LEU A 85 33.01 -11.60 25.00
C LEU A 85 32.18 -12.78 24.47
N CYS A 86 31.78 -13.70 25.36
CA CYS A 86 30.92 -14.82 25.02
C CYS A 86 29.55 -14.37 24.48
N GLN A 87 28.96 -13.32 25.06
CA GLN A 87 27.70 -12.77 24.57
C GLN A 87 27.83 -12.20 23.15
N VAL A 88 28.91 -11.47 22.89
CA VAL A 88 29.18 -10.90 21.56
C VAL A 88 29.50 -11.99 20.54
N LEU A 89 30.32 -12.98 20.88
CA LEU A 89 30.62 -14.12 19.99
C LEU A 89 29.36 -14.90 19.62
N ARG A 90 28.45 -15.13 20.57
CA ARG A 90 27.14 -15.76 20.29
C ARG A 90 26.29 -14.91 19.36
N LYS A 91 26.27 -13.59 19.54
CA LYS A 91 25.54 -12.67 18.65
C LYS A 91 26.14 -12.69 17.24
N LEU A 92 27.46 -12.55 17.12
CA LEU A 92 28.18 -12.63 15.85
C LEU A 92 27.98 -13.99 15.16
N GLN A 93 27.88 -15.08 15.92
CA GLN A 93 27.58 -16.41 15.41
C GLN A 93 26.15 -16.52 14.89
N ALA A 94 25.18 -15.94 15.60
CA ALA A 94 23.79 -15.91 15.17
C ALA A 94 23.60 -15.09 13.88
N ASP A 95 24.40 -14.03 13.70
CA ASP A 95 24.47 -13.23 12.48
C ASP A 95 25.37 -13.86 11.38
N ASP A 96 25.89 -15.08 11.58
CA ASP A 96 26.77 -15.81 10.64
C ASP A 96 28.06 -15.05 10.27
N LEU A 97 28.57 -14.22 11.18
CA LEU A 97 29.84 -13.48 11.03
C LEU A 97 31.04 -14.26 11.60
N VAL A 98 30.80 -15.16 12.55
CA VAL A 98 31.81 -16.07 13.11
C VAL A 98 31.25 -17.48 13.22
N SER A 99 32.10 -18.48 13.17
CA SER A 99 31.76 -19.89 13.37
C SER A 99 32.53 -20.43 14.56
N CYS A 100 31.90 -21.34 15.31
CA CYS A 100 32.55 -22.10 16.39
C CYS A 100 32.67 -23.55 15.96
N SER A 101 33.90 -24.05 15.94
CA SER A 101 34.19 -25.47 15.70
C SER A 101 33.73 -26.36 16.85
N THR A 102 33.64 -27.66 16.60
CA THR A 102 33.34 -28.67 17.63
C THR A 102 34.37 -28.71 18.76
N THR A 103 35.58 -28.22 18.53
CA THR A 103 36.65 -28.10 19.53
C THR A 103 36.60 -26.79 20.33
N GLY A 104 35.60 -25.93 20.08
CA GLY A 104 35.43 -24.66 20.78
C GLY A 104 36.33 -23.53 20.28
N SER A 105 37.01 -23.72 19.14
CA SER A 105 37.77 -22.66 18.47
C SER A 105 36.88 -21.84 17.54
N TRP A 106 37.07 -20.52 17.55
CA TRP A 106 36.32 -19.54 16.77
C TRP A 106 37.08 -19.10 15.53
N SER A 107 36.35 -18.89 14.44
CA SER A 107 36.87 -18.32 13.20
C SER A 107 35.87 -17.40 12.52
N VAL A 108 36.36 -16.40 11.79
CA VAL A 108 35.54 -15.46 11.02
C VAL A 108 35.10 -16.14 9.72
N THR A 109 33.80 -16.03 9.43
CA THR A 109 33.21 -16.54 8.18
C THR A 109 33.57 -15.62 7.00
N PRO A 110 33.35 -16.03 5.74
CA PRO A 110 33.47 -15.11 4.61
C PRO A 110 32.65 -13.81 4.79
N ARG A 111 31.42 -13.92 5.30
CA ARG A 111 30.56 -12.75 5.60
C ARG A 111 31.14 -11.87 6.70
N GLY A 112 31.73 -12.46 7.73
CA GLY A 112 32.42 -11.71 8.77
C GLY A 112 33.64 -10.96 8.27
N ARG A 113 34.38 -11.51 7.30
CA ARG A 113 35.50 -10.81 6.64
C ARG A 113 35.02 -9.63 5.81
N ASP A 114 33.94 -9.79 5.04
CA ASP A 114 33.33 -8.69 4.28
C ASP A 114 32.84 -7.57 5.22
N ALA A 115 32.16 -7.95 6.31
CA ALA A 115 31.69 -7.01 7.33
C ALA A 115 32.82 -6.26 8.03
N LEU A 116 33.97 -6.91 8.24
CA LEU A 116 35.16 -6.30 8.82
C LEU A 116 35.79 -5.26 7.87
N GLN A 117 35.77 -5.51 6.56
CA GLN A 117 36.28 -4.56 5.57
C GLN A 117 35.34 -3.37 5.36
N GLN A 118 34.03 -3.61 5.30
CA GLN A 118 33.05 -2.58 4.94
C GLN A 118 32.46 -1.86 6.16
N GLY A 119 32.61 -2.43 7.37
CA GLY A 119 31.97 -1.93 8.60
C GLY A 119 30.45 -2.13 8.65
N ILE A 120 29.88 -2.83 7.65
CA ILE A 120 28.45 -3.07 7.49
C ILE A 120 28.24 -4.59 7.42
N ALA A 121 27.29 -5.10 8.20
CA ALA A 121 26.85 -6.49 8.15
C ALA A 121 25.36 -6.57 7.80
N LEU A 122 24.94 -7.69 7.24
CA LEU A 122 23.52 -8.00 7.06
C LEU A 122 22.95 -8.50 8.39
N HIS A 123 22.15 -7.67 9.03
CA HIS A 123 21.40 -8.06 10.21
C HIS A 123 20.13 -8.81 9.80
N ILE A 124 19.92 -9.98 10.40
CA ILE A 124 18.77 -10.83 10.17
C ILE A 124 17.82 -10.73 11.35
N GLU A 125 16.56 -10.38 11.09
CA GLU A 125 15.53 -10.28 12.11
C GLU A 125 14.25 -11.00 11.68
N ASN A 126 13.59 -11.68 12.60
CA ASN A 126 12.27 -12.29 12.38
C ASN A 126 11.20 -11.37 12.96
N VAL A 127 10.39 -10.75 12.10
CA VAL A 127 9.38 -9.75 12.50
C VAL A 127 8.02 -10.05 11.90
N ARG A 128 6.95 -9.72 12.64
CA ARG A 128 5.58 -9.77 12.11
C ARG A 128 5.32 -8.51 11.28
N ARG A 129 4.93 -8.69 10.02
CA ARG A 129 4.62 -7.61 9.07
C ARG A 129 3.21 -7.78 8.52
N ALA A 130 2.60 -6.66 8.15
CA ALA A 130 1.31 -6.61 7.48
C ALA A 130 1.51 -6.22 6.01
N PHE A 131 0.84 -6.94 5.12
CA PHE A 131 0.83 -6.71 3.67
C PHE A 131 -0.61 -6.49 3.22
N HIS A 132 -0.83 -5.57 2.30
CA HIS A 132 -2.17 -5.25 1.82
C HIS A 132 -2.32 -5.70 0.37
N PHE A 133 -3.40 -6.43 0.09
CA PHE A 133 -3.74 -6.87 -1.26
C PHE A 133 -5.14 -6.40 -1.61
N VAL A 134 -5.31 -5.78 -2.77
CA VAL A 134 -6.62 -5.28 -3.23
C VAL A 134 -7.34 -6.32 -4.07
N GLU A 135 -8.60 -6.56 -3.74
CA GLU A 135 -9.47 -7.42 -4.54
C GLU A 135 -9.99 -6.70 -5.78
N SER A 136 -9.92 -7.36 -6.93
CA SER A 136 -10.58 -6.95 -8.18
C SER A 136 -12.07 -7.28 -8.18
N GLU A 137 -12.89 -6.47 -8.86
CA GLU A 137 -14.32 -6.78 -9.05
C GLU A 137 -14.53 -8.03 -9.91
N LYS A 138 -13.62 -8.28 -10.86
CA LYS A 138 -13.64 -9.51 -11.65
C LYS A 138 -13.28 -10.71 -10.78
N ALA A 139 -14.23 -11.63 -10.64
CA ALA A 139 -14.08 -12.81 -9.78
C ALA A 139 -12.88 -13.71 -10.13
N SER A 140 -12.51 -13.75 -11.41
CA SER A 140 -11.41 -14.57 -11.94
C SER A 140 -10.01 -14.01 -11.66
N ARG A 141 -9.90 -12.77 -11.18
CA ARG A 141 -8.62 -12.10 -10.96
C ARG A 141 -8.18 -12.24 -9.50
N LEU A 142 -6.92 -12.60 -9.31
CA LEU A 142 -6.28 -12.70 -8.01
C LEU A 142 -6.07 -11.31 -7.37
N PRO A 143 -6.07 -11.20 -6.03
CA PRO A 143 -5.70 -9.97 -5.35
C PRO A 143 -4.30 -9.47 -5.72
N GLU A 144 -4.14 -8.16 -5.88
CA GLU A 144 -2.87 -7.51 -6.25
C GLU A 144 -2.26 -6.79 -5.05
N PHE A 145 -0.92 -6.85 -4.89
CA PHE A 145 -0.25 -6.12 -3.81
C PHE A 145 -0.44 -4.61 -3.97
N LEU A 146 -0.85 -3.95 -2.88
CA LEU A 146 -1.00 -2.51 -2.79
C LEU A 146 -0.06 -1.98 -1.70
N PRO A 147 0.84 -1.02 -1.99
CA PRO A 147 1.74 -0.41 -0.99
C PRO A 147 0.97 0.56 -0.09
N LEU A 148 -0.03 0.02 0.61
CA LEU A 148 -0.90 0.74 1.52
C LEU A 148 -0.24 0.81 2.90
N GLN A 149 -0.12 2.02 3.42
CA GLN A 149 0.30 2.22 4.81
C GLN A 149 -0.88 1.96 5.75
N ASN A 150 -0.60 1.54 6.99
CA ASN A 150 -1.67 1.38 7.96
C ASN A 150 -2.36 2.74 8.17
N HIS A 151 -3.66 2.82 7.86
CA HIS A 151 -4.38 4.08 7.73
C HIS A 151 -5.65 4.06 8.60
N ALA A 152 -5.96 5.18 9.26
CA ALA A 152 -7.08 5.27 10.20
C ALA A 152 -8.45 5.00 9.57
N ALA A 153 -8.58 5.26 8.26
CA ALA A 153 -9.80 5.00 7.49
C ALA A 153 -10.03 3.51 7.13
N LEU A 154 -9.16 2.59 7.53
CA LEU A 154 -9.37 1.16 7.31
C LEU A 154 -10.46 0.62 8.24
N LEU A 155 -11.52 0.10 7.64
CA LEU A 155 -12.62 -0.53 8.35
C LEU A 155 -12.49 -2.05 8.31
N SER A 156 -12.85 -2.72 9.41
CA SER A 156 -13.04 -4.18 9.39
C SER A 156 -14.23 -4.53 8.50
N LEU A 157 -14.08 -5.53 7.64
CA LEU A 157 -15.18 -6.10 6.88
C LEU A 157 -15.66 -7.38 7.57
N PRO A 158 -16.98 -7.67 7.60
CA PRO A 158 -17.47 -8.96 8.09
C PRO A 158 -16.88 -10.14 7.29
N GLU A 159 -16.55 -11.24 7.97
CA GLU A 159 -15.94 -12.41 7.32
C GLU A 159 -16.83 -13.03 6.23
N THR A 160 -18.14 -12.85 6.29
CA THR A 160 -19.09 -13.38 5.30
C THR A 160 -19.05 -12.66 3.94
N GLU A 161 -18.35 -11.52 3.85
CA GLU A 161 -18.37 -10.64 2.67
C GLU A 161 -17.06 -10.66 1.86
N HIS A 162 -16.09 -11.49 2.24
CA HIS A 162 -14.79 -11.58 1.55
C HIS A 162 -14.51 -12.98 0.99
N ARG A 163 -13.72 -13.03 -0.07
CA ARG A 163 -13.15 -14.27 -0.59
C ARG A 163 -11.94 -14.65 0.26
N PRO A 164 -11.61 -15.93 0.47
CA PRO A 164 -10.39 -16.29 1.18
C PRO A 164 -9.15 -15.84 0.41
N PHE A 165 -8.14 -15.32 1.12
CA PHE A 165 -6.86 -14.93 0.53
C PHE A 165 -6.04 -16.16 0.08
N PRO A 166 -5.49 -16.19 -1.15
CA PRO A 166 -4.59 -17.24 -1.59
C PRO A 166 -3.18 -17.01 -1.02
N ILE A 167 -2.81 -17.79 0.00
CA ILE A 167 -1.56 -17.62 0.76
C ILE A 167 -0.31 -17.62 -0.13
N ASP A 168 -0.30 -18.41 -1.20
CA ASP A 168 0.84 -18.52 -2.12
C ASP A 168 1.20 -17.20 -2.82
N LEU A 169 0.24 -16.25 -2.91
CA LEU A 169 0.52 -14.92 -3.46
C LEU A 169 1.58 -14.18 -2.65
N LEU A 170 1.61 -14.37 -1.33
CA LEU A 170 2.59 -13.71 -0.49
C LEU A 170 4.01 -14.20 -0.79
N ASP A 171 4.19 -15.51 -0.96
CA ASP A 171 5.48 -16.08 -1.37
C ASP A 171 5.87 -15.64 -2.78
N GLN A 172 4.89 -15.58 -3.70
CA GLN A 172 5.12 -15.10 -5.05
C GLN A 172 5.65 -13.66 -5.04
N CYS A 173 5.11 -12.76 -4.22
CA CYS A 173 5.61 -11.40 -4.06
C CYS A 173 7.03 -11.35 -3.46
N VAL A 174 7.33 -12.20 -2.47
CA VAL A 174 8.67 -12.28 -1.87
C VAL A 174 9.70 -12.79 -2.88
N ALA A 175 9.33 -13.74 -3.74
CA ALA A 175 10.18 -14.28 -4.79
C ALA A 175 10.43 -13.33 -5.97
N GLN A 176 9.72 -12.20 -6.05
CA GLN A 176 9.90 -11.25 -7.15
C GLN A 176 11.29 -10.58 -7.11
N PRO A 177 11.86 -10.23 -8.28
CA PRO A 177 13.13 -9.51 -8.35
C PRO A 177 13.10 -8.14 -7.66
N ALA A 178 14.26 -7.65 -7.21
CA ALA A 178 14.39 -6.34 -6.57
C ALA A 178 13.79 -5.18 -7.40
N ALA A 179 13.97 -5.21 -8.72
CA ALA A 179 13.40 -4.21 -9.62
C ALA A 179 11.86 -4.18 -9.57
N TRP A 180 11.21 -5.35 -9.47
CA TRP A 180 9.76 -5.43 -9.30
C TRP A 180 9.35 -4.88 -7.94
N LYS A 181 10.07 -5.27 -6.86
CA LYS A 181 9.78 -4.82 -5.49
C LYS A 181 9.87 -3.30 -5.36
N MET A 182 10.94 -2.70 -5.90
CA MET A 182 11.12 -1.24 -5.95
C MET A 182 9.98 -0.54 -6.68
N ARG A 183 9.59 -1.06 -7.86
CA ARG A 183 8.53 -0.47 -8.68
C ARG A 183 7.16 -0.57 -8.01
N ARG A 184 6.85 -1.71 -7.39
CA ARG A 184 5.57 -1.98 -6.71
C ARG A 184 5.50 -1.45 -5.26
N GLY A 185 6.60 -0.95 -4.73
CA GLY A 185 6.70 -0.53 -3.32
C GLY A 185 6.64 -1.71 -2.33
N PHE A 186 6.99 -2.92 -2.76
CA PHE A 186 7.10 -4.07 -1.88
C PHE A 186 8.41 -3.99 -1.07
N PRO A 187 8.42 -4.29 0.24
CA PRO A 187 9.63 -4.21 1.08
C PRO A 187 10.78 -5.06 0.54
N LEU A 188 11.91 -4.42 0.23
CA LEU A 188 13.11 -5.10 -0.30
C LEU A 188 13.78 -5.99 0.72
N GLU A 189 13.71 -5.60 1.98
CA GLU A 189 14.33 -6.28 3.09
C GLU A 189 13.66 -7.61 3.43
N VAL A 190 12.44 -7.86 2.93
CA VAL A 190 11.72 -9.12 3.17
C VAL A 190 12.23 -10.18 2.21
N THR A 191 12.89 -11.19 2.78
CA THR A 191 13.54 -12.27 2.03
C THR A 191 12.78 -13.59 2.10
N GLU A 192 12.02 -13.84 3.18
CA GLU A 192 11.32 -15.11 3.38
C GLU A 192 10.06 -14.94 4.25
N ILE A 193 9.03 -15.74 3.97
CA ILE A 193 7.87 -15.91 4.86
C ILE A 193 8.09 -17.12 5.75
N LEU A 194 8.14 -16.90 7.07
CA LEU A 194 8.34 -17.95 8.05
C LEU A 194 7.01 -18.61 8.38
N LYS A 195 6.72 -19.73 7.72
CA LYS A 195 5.50 -20.51 7.92
C LYS A 195 5.61 -21.45 9.12
N ALA A 196 4.48 -21.76 9.75
CA ALA A 196 4.40 -22.82 10.75
C ALA A 196 4.64 -24.17 10.08
N GLN A 197 5.89 -24.66 10.07
CA GLN A 197 6.19 -26.01 9.63
C GLN A 197 5.80 -27.00 10.73
N GLY A 198 5.14 -28.10 10.35
CA GLY A 198 4.93 -29.22 11.25
C GLY A 198 6.27 -29.81 11.71
N GLU A 199 6.55 -29.69 13.01
CA GLU A 199 7.52 -30.42 13.85
C GLU A 199 8.97 -30.74 13.36
N ARG A 200 9.43 -30.38 12.16
CA ARG A 200 10.73 -30.90 11.64
C ARG A 200 11.78 -29.92 11.13
N ALA A 201 11.61 -28.60 11.26
CA ALA A 201 12.73 -27.69 11.03
C ALA A 201 13.43 -27.33 12.34
N ALA A 202 14.55 -28.00 12.58
CA ALA A 202 15.56 -27.60 13.57
C ALA A 202 16.18 -26.26 13.16
N SER A 203 15.46 -25.15 13.34
CA SER A 203 16.03 -23.81 13.28
C SER A 203 16.46 -23.39 14.69
N CYS A 204 17.71 -22.94 14.85
CA CYS A 204 18.30 -22.51 16.14
C CYS A 204 17.65 -21.26 16.79
N THR A 205 16.52 -20.78 16.28
CA THR A 205 15.71 -19.72 16.92
C THR A 205 14.34 -20.29 17.33
N PRO A 206 14.05 -20.42 18.64
CA PRO A 206 12.86 -21.07 19.16
C PRO A 206 11.68 -20.10 19.13
N GLN A 207 11.24 -19.70 17.93
CA GLN A 207 10.03 -18.91 17.83
C GLN A 207 8.80 -19.83 17.89
N PRO A 208 7.83 -19.58 18.79
CA PRO A 208 6.67 -20.46 18.94
C PRO A 208 5.89 -20.61 17.62
N ALA A 209 5.37 -21.80 17.34
CA ALA A 209 4.63 -22.09 16.10
C ALA A 209 3.46 -21.13 15.86
N TRP A 210 2.78 -20.68 16.92
CA TRP A 210 1.67 -19.73 16.82
C TRP A 210 2.10 -18.37 16.24
N GLN A 211 3.36 -17.95 16.44
CA GLN A 211 3.88 -16.71 15.87
C GLN A 211 4.11 -16.80 14.37
N ARG A 212 4.13 -18.01 13.79
CA ARG A 212 4.32 -18.26 12.36
C ARG A 212 3.00 -18.50 11.60
N ILE A 213 1.86 -18.36 12.27
CA ILE A 213 0.54 -18.41 11.65
C ILE A 213 0.33 -17.15 10.82
N ILE A 214 -0.07 -17.32 9.56
CA ILE A 214 -0.49 -16.25 8.68
C ILE A 214 -1.95 -15.92 9.00
N ILE A 215 -2.24 -14.64 9.23
CA ILE A 215 -3.58 -14.17 9.57
C ILE A 215 -4.04 -13.26 8.44
N ASP A 216 -5.20 -13.54 7.85
CA ASP A 216 -5.87 -12.62 6.94
C ASP A 216 -6.93 -11.83 7.69
N HIS A 217 -6.90 -10.51 7.54
CA HIS A 217 -7.94 -9.62 8.02
C HIS A 217 -8.61 -8.94 6.82
N PRO A 218 -9.86 -9.25 6.50
CA PRO A 218 -10.59 -8.52 5.47
C PRO A 218 -10.87 -7.09 5.92
N ARG A 219 -10.50 -6.14 5.06
CA ARG A 219 -10.64 -4.70 5.30
C ARG A 219 -11.37 -4.04 4.15
N ARG A 220 -12.02 -2.91 4.45
CA ARG A 220 -12.58 -1.99 3.46
C ARG A 220 -11.94 -0.62 3.66
N LEU A 221 -11.57 0.01 2.55
CA LEU A 221 -11.08 1.38 2.52
C LEU A 221 -11.90 2.19 1.53
N LEU A 222 -12.62 3.19 2.03
CA LEU A 222 -13.18 4.24 1.17
C LEU A 222 -12.05 5.24 0.87
N VAL A 223 -11.81 5.48 -0.41
CA VAL A 223 -10.67 6.25 -0.87
C VAL A 223 -11.08 7.19 -2.00
N LEU A 224 -10.55 8.41 -1.98
CA LEU A 224 -10.51 9.26 -3.15
C LEU A 224 -9.18 8.99 -3.86
N VAL A 225 -9.25 8.54 -5.11
CA VAL A 225 -8.09 8.23 -5.93
C VAL A 225 -7.91 9.31 -6.97
N MET A 226 -6.70 9.79 -7.16
CA MET A 226 -6.38 10.74 -8.21
C MET A 226 -5.17 10.30 -9.02
N LEU A 227 -5.22 10.58 -10.32
CA LEU A 227 -4.07 10.50 -11.21
C LEU A 227 -3.44 11.88 -11.30
N ALA A 228 -2.15 12.00 -11.01
CA ALA A 228 -1.41 13.27 -11.06
C ALA A 228 -0.05 13.09 -11.72
N PRO A 229 0.56 14.19 -12.22
CA PRO A 229 1.95 14.14 -12.65
C PRO A 229 2.86 13.75 -11.48
N GLY A 230 3.76 12.81 -11.75
CA GLY A 230 4.84 12.42 -10.85
C GLY A 230 6.09 13.29 -11.03
N PRO A 231 7.07 13.17 -10.12
CA PRO A 231 8.27 14.00 -10.13
C PRO A 231 9.12 13.85 -11.40
N ASN A 232 9.05 12.69 -12.06
CA ASN A 232 9.80 12.39 -13.29
C ASN A 232 8.97 12.62 -14.56
N GLY A 233 7.84 13.32 -14.47
CA GLY A 233 6.89 13.53 -15.59
C GLY A 233 6.00 12.32 -15.91
N SER A 234 6.28 11.15 -15.31
CA SER A 234 5.40 9.98 -15.38
C SER A 234 4.16 10.16 -14.51
N ASP A 235 3.02 9.62 -14.92
CA ASP A 235 1.83 9.66 -14.09
C ASP A 235 1.97 8.77 -12.84
N ARG A 236 1.43 9.25 -11.72
CA ARG A 236 1.32 8.51 -10.46
C ARG A 236 -0.12 8.52 -9.98
N LEU A 237 -0.54 7.39 -9.43
CA LEU A 237 -1.84 7.24 -8.80
C LEU A 237 -1.69 7.42 -7.29
N MET A 238 -2.51 8.28 -6.70
CA MET A 238 -2.49 8.56 -5.26
C MET A 238 -3.88 8.31 -4.69
N GLY A 239 -3.95 7.56 -3.59
CA GLY A 239 -5.20 7.30 -2.87
C GLY A 239 -5.20 7.98 -1.51
N PHE A 240 -6.25 8.75 -1.20
CA PHE A 240 -6.44 9.44 0.07
C PHE A 240 -7.64 8.83 0.81
N GLY A 241 -7.40 8.34 2.03
CA GLY A 241 -8.44 7.66 2.80
C GLY A 241 -9.57 8.61 3.21
N ILE A 242 -10.79 8.12 3.17
CA ILE A 242 -11.99 8.84 3.59
C ILE A 242 -12.59 8.13 4.80
N GLN A 243 -12.84 8.87 5.88
CA GLN A 243 -13.65 8.39 6.99
C GLN A 243 -15.15 8.48 6.64
N PRO A 244 -15.88 7.36 6.46
CA PRO A 244 -17.23 7.39 5.90
C PRO A 244 -18.27 8.08 6.78
N GLU A 245 -18.15 8.00 8.11
CA GLU A 245 -19.18 8.50 9.04
C GLU A 245 -19.30 10.04 8.99
N LYS A 246 -18.18 10.72 8.76
CA LYS A 246 -18.09 12.18 8.75
C LYS A 246 -17.67 12.76 7.39
N TRP A 247 -17.43 11.91 6.39
CA TRP A 247 -16.89 12.30 5.09
C TRP A 247 -15.61 13.15 5.19
N ILE A 248 -14.70 12.74 6.09
CA ILE A 248 -13.42 13.44 6.28
C ILE A 248 -12.38 12.84 5.35
N LEU A 249 -11.79 13.67 4.50
CA LEU A 249 -10.65 13.30 3.65
C LEU A 249 -9.33 13.49 4.40
N HIS A 250 -8.60 12.40 4.60
CA HIS A 250 -7.23 12.44 5.08
C HIS A 250 -6.30 12.85 3.92
N HIS A 251 -6.17 14.16 3.71
CA HIS A 251 -5.47 14.74 2.56
C HIS A 251 -3.99 15.08 2.82
N ALA A 252 -3.55 15.07 4.09
CA ALA A 252 -2.18 15.43 4.46
C ALA A 252 -1.15 14.45 3.87
N GLU A 253 -1.46 13.16 3.90
CA GLU A 253 -0.63 12.10 3.33
C GLU A 253 -1.50 11.09 2.58
N PRO A 254 -1.06 10.59 1.41
CA PRO A 254 -1.77 9.54 0.70
C PRO A 254 -1.67 8.22 1.45
N ALA A 255 -2.78 7.48 1.52
CA ALA A 255 -2.81 6.12 2.06
C ALA A 255 -1.95 5.15 1.22
N PHE A 256 -1.92 5.35 -0.10
CA PHE A 256 -1.02 4.64 -1.01
C PHE A 256 -0.62 5.53 -2.19
N VAL A 257 0.55 5.21 -2.76
CA VAL A 257 1.03 5.79 -4.03
C VAL A 257 1.46 4.64 -4.93
N ALA A 258 0.96 4.62 -6.16
CA ALA A 258 1.34 3.67 -7.19
C ALA A 258 1.97 4.38 -8.38
N GLY A 259 2.99 3.76 -8.97
CA GLY A 259 3.71 4.27 -10.14
C GLY A 259 2.93 4.10 -11.44
N SER A 260 3.65 4.10 -12.57
CA SER A 260 3.06 4.01 -13.91
C SER A 260 2.34 2.68 -14.19
N ASP A 261 2.61 1.64 -13.40
CA ASP A 261 2.03 0.31 -13.47
C ASP A 261 0.74 0.16 -12.61
N TRP A 262 0.19 1.29 -12.12
CA TRP A 262 -1.07 1.31 -11.40
C TRP A 262 -2.27 0.66 -12.14
N PRO A 263 -2.38 0.67 -13.49
CA PRO A 263 -3.50 0.01 -14.16
C PRO A 263 -3.53 -1.50 -13.95
N GLU A 264 -2.37 -2.09 -13.65
CA GLU A 264 -2.29 -3.50 -13.26
C GLU A 264 -2.83 -3.69 -11.85
N ILE A 265 -2.57 -2.78 -10.91
CA ILE A 265 -3.03 -2.91 -9.51
C ILE A 265 -4.55 -2.63 -9.40
N LEU A 266 -5.02 -1.58 -10.08
CA LEU A 266 -6.40 -1.09 -10.00
C LEU A 266 -7.01 -0.99 -11.41
N PRO A 267 -7.25 -2.14 -12.09
CA PRO A 267 -7.79 -2.18 -13.46
C PRO A 267 -9.19 -1.56 -13.56
N ASP A 268 -9.96 -1.63 -12.48
CA ASP A 268 -11.34 -1.14 -12.43
C ASP A 268 -11.36 0.40 -12.58
N LEU A 269 -10.30 1.09 -12.15
CA LEU A 269 -10.14 2.54 -12.34
C LEU A 269 -9.58 2.90 -13.71
N ALA A 270 -8.78 2.01 -14.31
CA ALA A 270 -8.20 2.20 -15.65
C ALA A 270 -9.22 2.03 -16.78
N SER A 271 -10.36 1.41 -16.48
CA SER A 271 -11.42 1.20 -17.46
C SER A 271 -12.06 2.54 -17.86
N GLU A 272 -12.09 2.81 -19.17
CA GLU A 272 -12.67 4.04 -19.69
C GLU A 272 -14.19 4.04 -19.48
N VAL A 273 -14.69 5.11 -18.87
CA VAL A 273 -16.13 5.31 -18.69
C VAL A 273 -16.70 5.93 -19.96
N ARG A 274 -17.57 5.18 -20.63
CA ARG A 274 -18.21 5.60 -21.88
C ARG A 274 -19.07 6.85 -21.70
N MET A 275 -19.18 7.66 -22.76
CA MET A 275 -19.92 8.93 -22.73
C MET A 275 -21.42 8.75 -22.44
N GLU A 276 -22.01 7.61 -22.82
CA GLU A 276 -23.40 7.30 -22.51
C GLU A 276 -23.64 7.21 -21.00
N SER A 277 -22.69 6.64 -20.25
CA SER A 277 -22.78 6.56 -18.79
C SER A 277 -22.72 7.94 -18.15
N TRP A 278 -21.95 8.88 -18.72
CA TRP A 278 -21.92 10.28 -18.27
C TRP A 278 -23.27 10.97 -18.54
N ALA A 279 -23.87 10.74 -19.71
CA ALA A 279 -25.19 11.28 -20.04
C ALA A 279 -26.30 10.72 -19.14
N GLU A 280 -26.26 9.43 -18.82
CA GLU A 280 -27.22 8.80 -17.89
C GLU A 280 -27.08 9.35 -16.46
N ALA A 281 -25.84 9.48 -15.97
CA ALA A 281 -25.59 10.03 -14.65
C ALA A 281 -26.02 11.50 -14.55
N TRP A 282 -25.80 12.29 -15.60
CA TRP A 282 -26.28 13.67 -15.67
C TRP A 282 -27.82 13.74 -15.62
N LYS A 283 -28.52 12.88 -16.36
CA LYS A 283 -29.98 12.77 -16.31
C LYS A 283 -30.48 12.40 -14.91
N ALA A 284 -29.82 11.44 -14.25
CA ALA A 284 -30.16 11.05 -12.88
C ALA A 284 -29.94 12.20 -11.89
N PHE A 285 -28.82 12.91 -12.03
CA PHE A 285 -28.52 14.11 -11.24
C PHE A 285 -29.57 15.21 -11.45
N CYS A 286 -29.95 15.51 -12.70
CA CYS A 286 -31.02 16.48 -12.99
C CYS A 286 -32.36 16.10 -12.36
N ARG A 287 -32.74 14.81 -12.40
CA ARG A 287 -33.97 14.33 -11.73
C ARG A 287 -33.94 14.60 -10.23
N SER A 288 -32.79 14.46 -9.58
CA SER A 288 -32.64 14.75 -8.15
C SER A 288 -32.81 16.23 -7.80
N LEU A 289 -32.52 17.13 -8.74
CA LEU A 289 -32.73 18.56 -8.60
C LEU A 289 -34.19 18.98 -8.84
N ASN A 290 -35.01 18.08 -9.39
CA ASN A 290 -36.43 18.27 -9.69
C ASN A 290 -36.76 19.60 -10.43
N PRO A 291 -36.14 19.89 -11.59
CA PRO A 291 -36.40 21.11 -12.34
C PRO A 291 -37.83 21.10 -12.92
N PRO A 292 -38.49 22.26 -13.07
CA PRO A 292 -39.84 22.36 -13.60
C PRO A 292 -39.89 22.00 -15.11
N VAL A 293 -40.21 20.73 -15.39
CA VAL A 293 -40.68 20.04 -16.63
C VAL A 293 -39.97 20.33 -17.98
N ALA A 294 -39.49 19.23 -18.61
CA ALA A 294 -38.98 19.07 -19.98
C ALA A 294 -37.60 19.66 -20.33
N GLU A 295 -36.87 20.24 -19.38
CA GLU A 295 -35.57 20.89 -19.64
C GLU A 295 -34.34 19.97 -19.49
N THR A 296 -34.54 18.65 -19.58
CA THR A 296 -33.46 17.65 -19.58
C THR A 296 -32.83 17.40 -20.96
N GLU A 297 -33.14 18.23 -21.97
CA GLU A 297 -32.35 18.33 -23.21
C GLU A 297 -31.01 19.00 -22.90
N ALA A 298 -30.21 18.29 -22.11
CA ALA A 298 -28.87 18.67 -21.77
C ALA A 298 -27.97 17.57 -22.29
N ASP A 299 -27.23 17.91 -23.33
CA ASP A 299 -26.37 16.98 -24.05
C ASP A 299 -24.96 17.10 -23.50
N VAL A 300 -24.48 16.01 -22.93
CA VAL A 300 -23.08 15.86 -22.55
C VAL A 300 -22.27 15.86 -23.85
N GLN A 301 -21.47 16.91 -24.05
CA GLN A 301 -20.76 17.14 -25.30
C GLN A 301 -19.43 16.39 -25.32
N ASP A 302 -18.63 16.59 -24.27
CA ASP A 302 -17.26 16.13 -24.22
C ASP A 302 -16.77 16.01 -22.77
N LYS A 303 -15.79 15.14 -22.57
CA LYS A 303 -15.04 14.98 -21.33
C LYS A 303 -13.54 15.14 -21.62
N THR A 304 -13.01 16.32 -21.32
CA THR A 304 -11.57 16.59 -21.40
C THR A 304 -10.95 16.57 -20.00
N GLY A 305 -10.17 15.53 -19.69
CA GLY A 305 -9.55 15.34 -18.38
C GLY A 305 -10.58 15.24 -17.26
N LEU A 306 -10.52 16.16 -16.30
CA LEU A 306 -11.50 16.27 -15.21
C LEU A 306 -12.75 17.08 -15.55
N ARG A 307 -12.81 17.75 -16.71
CA ARG A 307 -13.93 18.63 -17.05
C ARG A 307 -14.92 17.91 -17.94
N LEU A 308 -16.17 17.90 -17.51
CA LEU A 308 -17.31 17.42 -18.28
C LEU A 308 -18.09 18.63 -18.81
N THR A 309 -18.11 18.80 -20.13
CA THR A 309 -18.82 19.91 -20.77
C THR A 309 -20.23 19.47 -21.12
N ILE A 310 -21.22 20.20 -20.59
CA ILE A 310 -22.63 19.92 -20.78
C ILE A 310 -23.29 21.14 -21.40
N LYS A 311 -23.91 20.95 -22.57
CA LYS A 311 -24.72 21.96 -23.20
C LYS A 311 -26.10 21.95 -22.57
N VAL A 312 -26.56 23.10 -22.09
CA VAL A 312 -27.87 23.21 -21.44
C VAL A 312 -28.73 24.27 -22.12
N SER A 313 -30.05 24.15 -21.99
CA SER A 313 -30.97 25.15 -22.52
C SER A 313 -30.83 26.48 -21.77
N ARG A 314 -31.14 27.60 -22.45
CA ARG A 314 -31.13 28.93 -21.81
C ARG A 314 -32.09 29.00 -20.62
N ARG A 315 -33.24 28.34 -20.71
CA ARG A 315 -34.23 28.31 -19.62
C ARG A 315 -33.70 27.56 -18.39
N PHE A 316 -33.01 26.45 -18.61
CA PHE A 316 -32.35 25.72 -17.53
C PHE A 316 -31.28 26.58 -16.84
N MET A 317 -30.49 27.33 -17.62
CA MET A 317 -29.51 28.28 -17.08
C MET A 317 -30.18 29.40 -16.27
N ASP A 318 -31.30 29.95 -16.74
CA ASP A 318 -32.04 30.98 -16.01
C ASP A 318 -32.65 30.45 -14.71
N TRP A 319 -33.15 29.20 -14.72
CA TRP A 319 -33.61 28.51 -13.52
C TRP A 319 -32.49 28.27 -12.50
N LEU A 320 -31.31 27.82 -12.95
CA LEU A 320 -30.13 27.65 -12.07
C LEU A 320 -29.71 28.98 -11.42
N ARG A 321 -29.81 30.09 -12.16
CA ARG A 321 -29.51 31.44 -11.62
C ARG A 321 -30.54 31.85 -10.57
N ALA A 322 -31.83 31.64 -10.85
CA ALA A 322 -32.91 31.96 -9.92
C ALA A 322 -32.78 31.17 -8.60
N THR A 323 -32.37 29.90 -8.69
CA THR A 323 -32.18 29.01 -7.53
C THR A 323 -30.81 29.15 -6.87
N ARG A 324 -29.92 30.01 -7.39
CA ARG A 324 -28.54 30.21 -6.91
C ARG A 324 -27.74 28.90 -6.79
N SER A 325 -27.91 28.01 -7.77
CA SER A 325 -27.29 26.69 -7.78
C SER A 325 -25.75 26.75 -7.75
N ASP A 326 -25.14 25.86 -6.96
CA ASP A 326 -23.68 25.71 -6.88
C ASP A 326 -23.05 25.22 -8.20
N LEU A 327 -23.85 24.66 -9.11
CA LEU A 327 -23.41 24.33 -10.48
C LEU A 327 -22.86 25.55 -11.22
N LEU A 328 -23.41 26.74 -10.97
CA LEU A 328 -22.96 27.98 -11.60
C LEU A 328 -21.66 28.52 -11.00
N LYS A 329 -21.26 28.05 -9.80
CA LYS A 329 -20.03 28.47 -9.12
C LYS A 329 -18.82 27.63 -9.54
N GLY A 330 -18.99 26.67 -10.45
CA GLY A 330 -17.94 25.71 -10.80
C GLY A 330 -17.69 24.65 -9.73
N GLU A 331 -18.59 24.55 -8.75
CA GLU A 331 -18.54 23.57 -7.66
C GLU A 331 -19.41 22.34 -8.00
N GLY A 332 -19.82 22.19 -9.25
CA GLY A 332 -20.59 21.05 -9.75
C GLY A 332 -19.71 19.83 -10.00
N TRP A 333 -19.97 18.73 -9.31
CA TRP A 333 -19.34 17.43 -9.55
C TRP A 333 -20.37 16.38 -9.95
N LEU A 334 -19.96 15.51 -10.86
CA LEU A 334 -20.71 14.32 -11.24
C LEU A 334 -19.87 13.07 -10.97
N LEU A 335 -20.49 12.08 -10.32
CA LEU A 335 -19.92 10.75 -10.11
C LEU A 335 -20.57 9.75 -11.07
N VAL A 336 -19.76 8.99 -11.80
CA VAL A 336 -20.21 8.04 -12.83
C VAL A 336 -19.49 6.71 -12.70
N GLY A 337 -20.26 5.63 -12.83
CA GLY A 337 -19.77 4.27 -12.69
C GLY A 337 -20.77 3.42 -11.93
N GLN A 338 -20.58 2.11 -12.02
CA GLN A 338 -21.31 1.12 -11.24
C GLN A 338 -20.31 0.35 -10.36
N GLY A 339 -20.81 -0.32 -9.32
CA GLY A 339 -19.98 -1.10 -8.41
C GLY A 339 -19.26 -0.25 -7.37
N ARG A 340 -18.00 -0.60 -7.09
CA ARG A 340 -17.22 -0.06 -5.98
C ARG A 340 -16.47 1.21 -6.33
N ALA A 341 -16.31 1.54 -7.60
CA ALA A 341 -15.61 2.74 -8.04
C ALA A 341 -16.48 3.65 -8.91
N ARG A 342 -16.40 4.96 -8.68
CA ARG A 342 -17.03 5.99 -9.50
C ARG A 342 -16.00 7.01 -9.94
N ALA A 343 -15.89 7.22 -11.25
CA ALA A 343 -15.14 8.33 -11.82
C ALA A 343 -15.83 9.65 -11.49
N ALA A 344 -15.04 10.69 -11.24
CA ALA A 344 -15.52 12.02 -10.89
C ALA A 344 -15.11 13.03 -11.97
N ALA A 345 -16.03 13.93 -12.31
CA ALA A 345 -15.73 15.06 -13.19
C ALA A 345 -16.39 16.35 -12.68
N VAL A 346 -15.71 17.47 -12.92
CA VAL A 346 -16.23 18.82 -12.70
C VAL A 346 -17.13 19.18 -13.87
N ILE A 347 -18.38 19.56 -13.57
CA ILE A 347 -19.38 19.99 -14.53
C ILE A 347 -19.05 21.41 -14.99
N LYS A 348 -18.98 21.58 -16.31
CA LYS A 348 -18.92 22.88 -16.97
C LYS A 348 -20.14 23.03 -17.88
N LEU A 349 -21.00 23.98 -17.54
CA LEU A 349 -22.19 24.30 -18.33
C LEU A 349 -21.84 25.29 -19.45
N ILE A 350 -22.35 25.04 -20.66
CA ILE A 350 -22.23 25.93 -21.82
C ILE A 350 -23.57 26.22 -22.47
#